data_AF-A0A3C0NHP6-F1
#
_entry.id   AF-A0A3C0NHP6-F1
#
_cell.length_a   1.000
_cell.length_b   1.000
_cell.length_c   1.000
_cell.angle_alpha   90.00
_cell.angle_beta   90.00
_cell.angle_gamma   90.00
#
_symmetry.space_group_name_H-M   'P 1'
#
loop_
_entity.id
_entity.type
_entity.pdbx_description
1 polymer ?
#
loop_
_entity_poly.entity_id
_entity_poly.type
_entity_poly.pdbx_seq_one_letter_code
_entity_poly.pdbx_strand_id
1 'polypeptide(L)'
;MSVEAEMDTGATFRFTSPNTLKPFLVMILFGGDPHGDFTPIIRAVKIYAPKAVILLGDFSLEKPLEQELSVILDKTEIWFIPGNHDGDQDRWYDRLFKSRLSDRNLHGRVVEIDGKRVAGLGGVFRDKIWMPPTPPKFRSQKELLSNCHKKDRWRNGIPRKHHVSIFWKDYVALWGKRADILVTHEAPSSHRYGFRAIDELAQALRVKTILHGHHHQEYSRKICGGRIVVHGVGKAGVSDEQGKVLIAGKPDEQRQIRWYS
;
A
#
# COMPACT_ATOMS: atom_id res chain seq x y z
N MET A 1 9.53 72.03 39.70
CA MET A 1 9.76 71.60 38.30
C MET A 1 11.07 70.86 38.24
N SER A 2 11.03 69.56 38.53
CA SER A 2 12.07 68.60 38.14
C SER A 2 11.46 67.21 38.39
N VAL A 3 11.37 66.47 37.30
CA VAL A 3 10.55 65.28 37.05
C VAL A 3 11.07 64.04 37.79
N GLU A 4 10.13 63.24 38.28
CA GLU A 4 10.32 61.89 38.79
C GLU A 4 10.78 60.95 37.67
N ALA A 5 11.72 60.05 37.99
CA ALA A 5 12.19 59.00 37.09
C ALA A 5 11.29 57.77 37.23
N GLU A 6 10.41 57.55 36.25
CA GLU A 6 9.72 56.28 36.06
C GLU A 6 10.69 55.24 35.49
N MET A 7 10.80 54.09 36.17
CA MET A 7 11.45 52.89 35.67
C MET A 7 10.49 52.15 34.74
N ASP A 8 10.66 52.30 33.43
CA ASP A 8 9.96 51.51 32.42
C ASP A 8 10.57 50.11 32.33
N THR A 9 9.78 49.10 32.69
CA THR A 9 10.13 47.67 32.63
C THR A 9 9.78 47.10 31.26
N GLY A 10 10.49 47.56 30.23
CA GLY A 10 10.33 47.11 28.85
C GLY A 10 10.97 45.75 28.56
N ALA A 11 10.45 44.66 29.12
CA ALA A 11 10.80 43.30 28.69
C ALA A 11 10.15 43.02 27.32
N THR A 12 10.86 43.33 26.25
CA THR A 12 10.45 43.00 24.87
C THR A 12 10.61 41.49 24.63
N PHE A 13 9.53 40.74 24.80
CA PHE A 13 9.43 39.36 24.31
C PHE A 13 9.44 39.37 22.78
N ARG A 14 10.63 39.17 22.19
CA ARG A 14 10.76 38.85 20.77
C ARG A 14 10.19 37.45 20.54
N PHE A 15 8.99 37.37 19.98
CA PHE A 15 8.50 36.15 19.34
C PHE A 15 9.45 35.80 18.20
N THR A 16 10.37 34.88 18.46
CA THR A 16 11.14 34.23 17.41
C THR A 16 10.19 33.29 16.68
N SER A 17 9.83 33.68 15.47
CA SER A 17 9.15 32.81 14.51
C SER A 17 9.92 31.49 14.38
N PRO A 18 9.28 30.31 14.56
CA PRO A 18 9.91 29.06 14.21
C PRO A 18 9.79 28.87 12.70
N ASN A 19 10.44 29.73 11.92
CA ASN A 19 10.67 29.47 10.51
C ASN A 19 11.91 28.59 10.37
N THR A 20 11.86 27.42 10.99
CA THR A 20 12.75 26.33 10.61
C THR A 20 12.14 25.77 9.34
N LEU A 21 12.70 26.17 8.20
CA LEU A 21 12.50 25.49 6.92
C LEU A 21 12.70 24.00 7.18
N LYS A 22 11.61 23.24 7.31
CA LYS A 22 11.68 21.78 7.28
C LYS A 22 12.30 21.46 5.93
N PRO A 23 13.50 20.84 5.85
CA PRO A 23 13.97 20.33 4.58
C PRO A 23 12.82 19.50 4.01
N PHE A 24 12.49 19.69 2.74
CA PHE A 24 11.41 18.96 2.06
C PHE A 24 11.65 17.46 2.30
N LEU A 25 11.01 16.93 3.35
CA LEU A 25 11.18 15.56 3.75
C LEU A 25 10.37 14.79 2.72
N VAL A 26 11.08 14.09 1.85
CA VAL A 26 10.50 13.03 1.02
C VAL A 26 9.62 12.19 1.95
N MET A 27 8.33 12.15 1.67
CA MET A 27 7.37 11.51 2.55
C MET A 27 6.29 10.85 1.72
N ILE A 28 6.49 9.55 1.51
CA ILE A 28 5.47 8.64 1.03
C ILE A 28 4.79 8.02 2.25
N LEU A 29 3.45 8.07 2.30
CA LEU A 29 2.67 7.33 3.29
C LEU A 29 2.11 6.05 2.69
N PHE A 30 1.86 5.07 3.54
CA PHE A 30 1.33 3.76 3.16
C PHE A 30 0.05 3.49 3.94
N GLY A 31 -1.05 3.33 3.21
CA GLY A 31 -2.37 3.05 3.78
C GLY A 31 -2.72 1.56 3.63
N GLY A 32 -2.98 0.90 4.76
CA GLY A 32 -3.36 -0.51 4.79
C GLY A 32 -4.88 -0.69 4.75
N ASP A 33 -5.32 -1.63 3.92
CA ASP A 33 -6.65 -2.28 3.92
C ASP A 33 -7.81 -1.36 4.39
N PRO A 34 -8.23 -0.36 3.58
CA PRO A 34 -9.26 0.60 3.98
C PRO A 34 -10.60 -0.04 4.34
N HIS A 35 -10.98 -1.13 3.65
CA HIS A 35 -12.26 -1.82 3.84
C HIS A 35 -13.46 -0.85 3.89
N GLY A 36 -13.47 0.16 3.02
CA GLY A 36 -14.53 1.17 2.91
C GLY A 36 -14.35 2.38 3.82
N ASP A 37 -13.37 2.39 4.74
CA ASP A 37 -13.06 3.58 5.55
C ASP A 37 -11.76 4.27 5.11
N PHE A 38 -11.92 5.32 4.31
CA PHE A 38 -10.83 6.17 3.86
C PHE A 38 -10.54 7.35 4.80
N THR A 39 -11.30 7.51 5.89
CA THR A 39 -11.15 8.62 6.83
C THR A 39 -9.74 8.71 7.41
N PRO A 40 -9.10 7.60 7.85
CA PRO A 40 -7.71 7.62 8.32
C PRO A 40 -6.73 8.15 7.27
N ILE A 41 -6.83 7.68 6.03
CA ILE A 41 -5.96 8.11 4.93
C ILE A 41 -6.12 9.61 4.65
N ILE A 42 -7.38 10.07 4.54
CA ILE A 42 -7.69 11.50 4.33
C ILE A 42 -7.14 12.35 5.48
N ARG A 43 -7.30 11.89 6.72
CA ARG A 43 -6.79 12.58 7.91
C ARG A 43 -5.26 12.66 7.87
N ALA A 44 -4.57 11.57 7.54
CA ALA A 44 -3.11 11.55 7.44
C ALA A 44 -2.61 12.56 6.39
N VAL A 45 -3.22 12.61 5.21
CA VAL A 45 -2.82 13.56 4.17
C VAL A 45 -3.02 15.00 4.62
N LYS A 46 -4.11 15.31 5.31
CA LYS A 46 -4.37 16.66 5.85
C LYS A 46 -3.36 17.08 6.92
N ILE A 47 -2.91 16.15 7.76
CA ILE A 47 -1.98 16.43 8.87
C ILE A 47 -0.54 16.54 8.37
N TYR A 48 -0.13 15.58 7.53
CA TYR A 48 1.27 15.40 7.18
C TYR A 48 1.63 16.02 5.83
N ALA A 49 0.66 16.27 4.94
CA ALA A 49 0.89 16.79 3.59
C ALA A 49 1.99 16.01 2.82
N PRO A 50 1.88 14.67 2.72
CA PRO A 50 2.87 13.85 2.01
C PRO A 50 2.85 14.13 0.52
N LYS A 51 3.96 13.85 -0.15
CA LYS A 51 4.05 13.95 -1.62
C LYS A 51 3.25 12.86 -2.31
N ALA A 52 3.21 11.67 -1.71
CA ALA A 52 2.42 10.57 -2.22
C ALA A 52 1.84 9.69 -1.11
N VAL A 53 0.77 8.99 -1.43
CA VAL A 53 0.21 7.89 -0.63
C VAL A 53 0.12 6.65 -1.51
N ILE A 54 0.58 5.51 -0.99
CA ILE A 54 0.42 4.19 -1.61
C ILE A 54 -0.57 3.35 -0.80
N LEU A 55 -1.64 2.92 -1.44
CA LEU A 55 -2.68 2.10 -0.82
C LEU A 55 -2.45 0.61 -1.11
N LEU A 56 -2.47 -0.22 -0.06
CA LEU A 56 -1.98 -1.60 -0.08
C LEU A 56 -3.08 -2.65 -0.33
N GLY A 57 -4.17 -2.28 -0.99
CA GLY A 57 -5.25 -3.20 -1.37
C GLY A 57 -6.48 -3.15 -0.46
N ASP A 58 -7.48 -3.97 -0.80
CA ASP A 58 -8.70 -4.23 -0.02
C ASP A 58 -9.52 -2.95 0.27
N PHE A 59 -9.98 -2.32 -0.81
CA PHE A 59 -10.58 -1.00 -0.76
C PHE A 59 -12.06 -1.00 -0.35
N SER A 60 -12.83 -2.02 -0.76
CA SER A 60 -14.29 -2.11 -0.58
C SER A 60 -15.05 -0.86 -1.04
N LEU A 61 -14.78 -0.42 -2.28
CA LEU A 61 -15.20 0.86 -2.84
C LEU A 61 -16.73 1.02 -3.01
N GLU A 62 -17.31 2.07 -2.43
CA GLU A 62 -18.70 2.47 -2.68
C GLU A 62 -18.87 3.45 -3.85
N LYS A 63 -17.79 4.12 -4.25
CA LYS A 63 -17.68 4.97 -5.45
C LYS A 63 -16.35 4.67 -6.17
N PRO A 64 -16.15 5.10 -7.43
CA PRO A 64 -14.84 5.04 -8.06
C PRO A 64 -13.74 5.62 -7.16
N LEU A 65 -12.54 5.03 -7.17
CA LEU A 65 -11.46 5.37 -6.21
C LEU A 65 -11.17 6.88 -6.14
N GLU A 66 -11.18 7.58 -7.27
CA GLU A 66 -10.96 9.02 -7.32
C GLU A 66 -12.05 9.82 -6.59
N GLN A 67 -13.28 9.31 -6.51
CA GLN A 67 -14.38 9.97 -5.82
C GLN A 67 -14.30 9.73 -4.30
N GLU A 68 -13.92 8.53 -3.87
CA GLU A 68 -13.68 8.24 -2.44
C GLU A 68 -12.58 9.14 -1.86
N LEU A 69 -11.56 9.44 -2.67
CA LEU A 69 -10.40 10.25 -2.28
C LEU A 69 -10.49 11.71 -2.74
N SER A 70 -11.67 12.15 -3.20
CA SER A 70 -11.85 13.45 -3.87
C SER A 70 -11.29 14.64 -3.09
N VAL A 71 -11.41 14.62 -1.77
CA VAL A 71 -10.95 15.68 -0.86
C VAL A 71 -9.43 15.78 -0.68
N ILE A 72 -8.66 14.83 -1.23
CA ILE A 72 -7.19 14.81 -1.17
C ILE A 72 -6.52 14.66 -2.54
N LEU A 73 -7.28 14.50 -3.62
CA LEU A 73 -6.74 14.28 -4.96
C LEU A 73 -5.82 15.40 -5.47
N ASP A 74 -6.09 16.63 -5.05
CA ASP A 74 -5.31 17.83 -5.40
C ASP A 74 -4.16 18.09 -4.40
N LYS A 75 -4.04 17.29 -3.34
CA LYS A 75 -3.11 17.51 -2.22
C LYS A 75 -1.91 16.58 -2.24
N THR A 76 -2.03 15.41 -2.85
CA THR A 76 -1.00 14.37 -2.84
C THR A 76 -1.17 13.44 -4.04
N GLU A 77 -0.10 12.79 -4.48
CA GLU A 77 -0.22 11.71 -5.46
C GLU A 77 -0.82 10.46 -4.81
N ILE A 78 -1.75 9.79 -5.51
CA ILE A 78 -2.33 8.52 -5.07
C ILE A 78 -1.86 7.40 -5.99
N TRP A 79 -1.23 6.40 -5.38
CA TRP A 79 -0.80 5.15 -6.00
C TRP A 79 -1.41 3.97 -5.25
N PHE A 80 -1.51 2.82 -5.91
CA PHE A 80 -2.06 1.64 -5.24
C PHE A 80 -1.55 0.32 -5.80
N ILE A 81 -1.75 -0.73 -5.03
CA ILE A 81 -1.80 -2.12 -5.48
C ILE A 81 -3.16 -2.72 -5.10
N PRO A 82 -3.72 -3.66 -5.87
CA PRO A 82 -4.93 -4.36 -5.46
C PRO A 82 -4.67 -5.37 -4.34
N GLY A 83 -5.69 -5.62 -3.53
CA GLY A 83 -5.78 -6.74 -2.58
C GLY A 83 -6.69 -7.85 -3.08
N ASN A 84 -6.98 -8.85 -2.24
CA ASN A 84 -7.84 -9.96 -2.65
C ASN A 84 -9.31 -9.57 -2.76
N HIS A 85 -9.80 -8.65 -1.92
CA HIS A 85 -11.20 -8.28 -1.88
C HIS A 85 -11.61 -7.43 -3.10
N ASP A 86 -10.65 -6.79 -3.78
CA ASP A 86 -10.93 -5.96 -4.94
C ASP A 86 -11.44 -6.74 -6.17
N GLY A 87 -11.32 -8.07 -6.14
CA GLY A 87 -11.91 -8.98 -7.13
C GLY A 87 -13.21 -9.66 -6.70
N ASP A 88 -13.72 -9.40 -5.49
CA ASP A 88 -14.85 -10.16 -4.94
C ASP A 88 -16.18 -9.77 -5.57
N GLN A 89 -16.34 -8.52 -6.02
CA GLN A 89 -17.57 -8.01 -6.63
C GLN A 89 -17.27 -7.24 -7.91
N ASP A 90 -18.17 -7.34 -8.90
CA ASP A 90 -18.08 -6.58 -10.16
C ASP A 90 -17.96 -5.08 -9.90
N ARG A 91 -18.76 -4.55 -8.96
CA ARG A 91 -18.75 -3.13 -8.61
C ARG A 91 -17.43 -2.67 -8.01
N TRP A 92 -16.82 -3.47 -7.12
CA TRP A 92 -15.53 -3.14 -6.52
C TRP A 92 -14.41 -3.17 -7.54
N TYR A 93 -14.41 -4.22 -8.39
CA TYR A 93 -13.48 -4.32 -9.50
C TYR A 93 -13.58 -3.10 -10.43
N ASP A 94 -14.80 -2.77 -10.90
CA ASP A 94 -15.00 -1.67 -11.84
C ASP A 94 -14.62 -0.32 -11.23
N ARG A 95 -14.98 -0.07 -9.96
CA ARG A 95 -14.64 1.16 -9.25
C ARG A 95 -13.14 1.34 -8.98
N LEU A 96 -12.36 0.26 -8.98
CA LEU A 96 -10.91 0.32 -8.83
C LEU A 96 -10.21 0.37 -10.19
N PHE A 97 -10.43 -0.64 -11.03
CA PHE A 97 -9.67 -0.86 -12.27
C PHE A 97 -10.15 -0.02 -13.45
N LYS A 98 -11.35 0.59 -13.38
CA LYS A 98 -11.83 1.56 -14.37
C LYS A 98 -11.94 2.98 -13.80
N SER A 99 -11.36 3.21 -12.62
CA SER A 99 -11.25 4.53 -12.00
C SER A 99 -10.40 5.47 -12.83
N ARG A 100 -10.52 6.79 -12.58
CA ARG A 100 -9.60 7.79 -13.14
C ARG A 100 -8.14 7.60 -12.67
N LEU A 101 -7.94 6.82 -11.60
CA LEU A 101 -6.62 6.48 -11.06
C LEU A 101 -6.12 5.11 -11.52
N SER A 102 -6.82 4.41 -12.42
CA SER A 102 -6.47 3.04 -12.82
C SER A 102 -5.04 2.90 -13.37
N ASP A 103 -4.52 3.96 -13.99
CA ASP A 103 -3.14 4.08 -14.47
C ASP A 103 -2.09 4.22 -13.35
N ARG A 104 -2.51 4.38 -12.08
CA ARG A 104 -1.69 4.44 -10.86
C ARG A 104 -1.58 3.11 -10.11
N ASN A 105 -2.04 2.00 -10.69
CA ASN A 105 -1.84 0.65 -10.15
C ASN A 105 -0.38 0.19 -10.30
N LEU A 106 0.36 -0.04 -9.23
CA LEU A 106 1.78 -0.43 -9.24
C LEU A 106 2.03 -1.92 -9.53
N HIS A 107 1.00 -2.77 -9.56
CA HIS A 107 1.16 -4.22 -9.73
C HIS A 107 1.99 -4.57 -10.98
N GLY A 108 3.06 -5.35 -10.78
CA GLY A 108 3.92 -5.87 -11.85
C GLY A 108 4.90 -4.85 -12.44
N ARG A 109 5.05 -3.65 -11.85
CA ARG A 109 5.95 -2.61 -12.35
C ARG A 109 6.72 -1.88 -11.24
N VAL A 110 7.71 -1.11 -11.68
CA VAL A 110 8.50 -0.20 -10.84
C VAL A 110 8.27 1.21 -11.36
N VAL A 111 7.97 2.14 -10.46
CA VAL A 111 7.72 3.55 -10.77
C VAL A 111 8.53 4.43 -9.83
N GLU A 112 9.01 5.57 -10.31
CA GLU A 112 9.62 6.59 -9.45
C GLU A 112 8.53 7.46 -8.81
N ILE A 113 8.52 7.53 -7.48
CA ILE A 113 7.58 8.29 -6.66
C ILE A 113 8.40 9.04 -5.63
N ASP A 114 8.32 10.38 -5.62
CA ASP A 114 9.06 11.24 -4.68
C ASP A 114 10.57 10.90 -4.59
N GLY A 115 11.20 10.63 -5.75
CA GLY A 115 12.61 10.26 -5.85
C GLY A 115 12.97 8.84 -5.38
N LYS A 116 11.98 7.99 -5.09
CA LYS A 116 12.15 6.57 -4.73
C LYS A 116 11.63 5.67 -5.85
N ARG A 117 12.36 4.61 -6.18
CA ARG A 117 11.83 3.55 -7.05
C ARG A 117 10.99 2.61 -6.21
N VAL A 118 9.70 2.57 -6.49
CA VAL A 118 8.72 1.73 -5.80
C VAL A 118 8.29 0.60 -6.73
N ALA A 119 8.55 -0.64 -6.32
CA ALA A 119 8.02 -1.84 -6.96
C ALA A 119 6.68 -2.22 -6.34
N GLY A 120 5.68 -2.62 -7.15
CA GLY A 120 4.40 -3.10 -6.66
C GLY A 120 4.12 -4.56 -7.02
N LEU A 121 3.75 -5.37 -6.04
CA LEU A 121 3.20 -6.72 -6.22
C LEU A 121 1.86 -6.84 -5.49
N GLY A 122 0.80 -6.35 -6.12
CA GLY A 122 -0.57 -6.53 -5.63
C GLY A 122 -1.15 -7.93 -5.86
N GLY A 123 -2.31 -8.17 -5.25
CA GLY A 123 -3.03 -9.43 -5.31
C GLY A 123 -2.53 -10.47 -4.32
N VAL A 124 -3.05 -11.69 -4.43
CA VAL A 124 -2.73 -12.83 -3.56
C VAL A 124 -2.30 -14.06 -4.34
N PHE A 125 -1.53 -14.94 -3.70
CA PHE A 125 -1.26 -16.27 -4.25
C PHE A 125 -2.51 -17.15 -4.15
N ARG A 126 -2.74 -17.99 -5.16
CA ARG A 126 -3.92 -18.88 -5.18
C ARG A 126 -3.55 -20.20 -5.83
N ASP A 127 -3.93 -21.32 -5.20
CA ASP A 127 -3.60 -22.67 -5.68
C ASP A 127 -3.99 -22.96 -7.13
N LYS A 128 -5.06 -22.34 -7.63
CA LYS A 128 -5.49 -22.49 -9.02
C LYS A 128 -4.54 -21.83 -10.02
N ILE A 129 -3.80 -20.81 -9.58
CA ILE A 129 -2.91 -20.00 -10.42
C ILE A 129 -1.46 -20.37 -10.14
N TRP A 130 -1.02 -20.05 -8.92
CA TRP A 130 0.32 -20.27 -8.43
C TRP A 130 0.30 -20.15 -6.91
N MET A 131 0.81 -21.19 -6.24
CA MET A 131 1.04 -21.23 -4.80
C MET A 131 2.50 -21.63 -4.55
N PRO A 132 3.42 -20.66 -4.37
CA PRO A 132 4.82 -20.97 -4.12
C PRO A 132 4.98 -21.80 -2.84
N PRO A 133 5.99 -22.69 -2.77
CA PRO A 133 7.09 -22.87 -3.72
C PRO A 133 6.75 -23.75 -4.94
N THR A 134 5.52 -24.25 -5.04
CA THR A 134 5.10 -25.07 -6.17
C THR A 134 5.17 -24.28 -7.48
N PRO A 135 5.55 -24.92 -8.61
CA PRO A 135 5.47 -24.27 -9.92
C PRO A 135 4.07 -23.71 -10.23
N PRO A 136 3.97 -22.61 -11.02
CA PRO A 136 2.68 -22.05 -11.41
C PRO A 136 1.89 -23.05 -12.26
N LYS A 137 0.60 -23.23 -11.95
CA LYS A 137 -0.34 -23.98 -12.80
C LYS A 137 -0.68 -23.21 -14.08
N PHE A 138 -0.74 -21.88 -13.98
CA PHE A 138 -0.83 -20.97 -15.11
C PHE A 138 0.16 -19.82 -14.90
N ARG A 139 1.04 -19.58 -15.88
CA ARG A 139 2.05 -18.52 -15.78
C ARG A 139 1.49 -17.13 -16.07
N SER A 140 0.37 -17.03 -16.77
CA SER A 140 -0.25 -15.74 -17.14
C SER A 140 -1.77 -15.83 -17.25
N GLN A 141 -2.43 -14.66 -17.23
CA GLN A 141 -3.87 -14.54 -17.50
C GLN A 141 -4.25 -15.10 -18.88
N LYS A 142 -3.39 -14.90 -19.90
CA LYS A 142 -3.61 -15.44 -21.26
C LYS A 142 -3.65 -16.98 -21.24
N GLU A 143 -2.70 -17.60 -20.55
CA GLU A 143 -2.65 -19.06 -20.41
C GLU A 143 -3.86 -19.61 -19.66
N LEU A 144 -4.27 -18.94 -18.57
CA LEU A 144 -5.50 -19.28 -17.85
C LEU A 144 -6.72 -19.18 -18.78
N LEU A 145 -6.85 -18.10 -19.57
CA LEU A 145 -7.99 -17.90 -20.47
C LEU A 145 -8.08 -18.98 -21.55
N SER A 146 -6.94 -19.37 -22.14
CA SER A 146 -6.86 -20.46 -23.13
C SER A 146 -7.35 -21.79 -22.58
N ASN A 147 -7.20 -22.02 -21.27
CA ASN A 147 -7.64 -23.24 -20.58
C ASN A 147 -8.97 -23.04 -19.81
N CYS A 148 -9.59 -21.87 -19.90
CA CYS A 148 -10.82 -21.54 -19.19
C CYS A 148 -12.05 -21.93 -20.02
N HIS A 149 -12.90 -22.81 -19.47
CA HIS A 149 -14.19 -23.14 -20.06
C HIS A 149 -15.06 -21.90 -20.23
N LYS A 150 -15.81 -21.81 -21.34
CA LYS A 150 -16.63 -20.62 -21.65
C LYS A 150 -17.57 -20.22 -20.51
N LYS A 151 -18.15 -21.19 -19.79
CA LYS A 151 -19.06 -20.97 -18.66
C LYS A 151 -18.40 -20.30 -17.43
N ASP A 152 -17.09 -20.45 -17.29
CA ASP A 152 -16.34 -19.90 -16.16
C ASP A 152 -15.75 -18.51 -16.47
N ARG A 153 -15.90 -18.04 -17.72
CA ARG A 153 -15.37 -16.75 -18.16
C ARG A 153 -16.21 -15.61 -17.63
N TRP A 154 -15.55 -14.56 -17.19
CA TRP A 154 -16.20 -13.32 -16.79
C TRP A 154 -15.93 -12.25 -17.84
N ARG A 155 -17.00 -11.72 -18.46
CA ARG A 155 -16.93 -10.72 -19.55
C ARG A 155 -15.97 -11.13 -20.68
N ASN A 156 -16.08 -12.39 -21.11
CA ASN A 156 -15.22 -13.05 -22.10
C ASN A 156 -13.73 -13.22 -21.69
N GLY A 157 -13.34 -12.80 -20.49
CA GLY A 157 -12.00 -12.96 -19.93
C GLY A 157 -11.87 -14.11 -18.93
N ILE A 158 -10.81 -14.07 -18.12
CA ILE A 158 -10.60 -15.01 -17.01
C ILE A 158 -11.65 -14.78 -15.91
N PRO A 159 -11.86 -15.73 -14.97
CA PRO A 159 -12.75 -15.48 -13.84
C PRO A 159 -12.31 -14.25 -13.04
N ARG A 160 -13.25 -13.37 -12.66
CA ARG A 160 -13.01 -12.07 -11.99
C ARG A 160 -11.97 -12.14 -10.86
N LYS A 161 -12.13 -13.11 -9.95
CA LYS A 161 -11.24 -13.33 -8.79
C LYS A 161 -9.75 -13.48 -9.15
N HIS A 162 -9.46 -13.87 -10.39
CA HIS A 162 -8.10 -14.06 -10.87
C HIS A 162 -7.46 -12.82 -11.45
N HIS A 163 -8.18 -11.71 -11.61
CA HIS A 163 -7.54 -10.42 -11.92
C HIS A 163 -6.76 -9.84 -10.73
N VAL A 164 -7.00 -10.35 -9.52
CA VAL A 164 -6.27 -10.00 -8.29
C VAL A 164 -5.47 -11.19 -7.74
N SER A 165 -5.07 -12.12 -8.62
CA SER A 165 -4.13 -13.19 -8.30
C SER A 165 -2.73 -12.81 -8.77
N ILE A 166 -1.71 -13.17 -8.00
CA ILE A 166 -0.32 -13.04 -8.43
C ILE A 166 -0.03 -14.16 -9.45
N PHE A 167 0.20 -13.79 -10.71
CA PHE A 167 0.73 -14.73 -11.71
C PHE A 167 2.26 -14.71 -11.71
N TRP A 168 2.84 -15.82 -12.13
CA TRP A 168 4.29 -15.93 -12.35
C TRP A 168 4.81 -14.82 -13.27
N LYS A 169 4.08 -14.49 -14.33
CA LYS A 169 4.43 -13.40 -15.27
C LYS A 169 4.66 -12.06 -14.56
N ASP A 170 3.79 -11.68 -13.63
CA ASP A 170 3.85 -10.38 -12.95
C ASP A 170 5.01 -10.35 -11.95
N TYR A 171 5.26 -11.48 -11.29
CA TYR A 171 6.41 -11.68 -10.40
C TYR A 171 7.75 -11.58 -11.14
N VAL A 172 7.91 -12.30 -12.26
CA VAL A 172 9.17 -12.28 -13.02
C VAL A 172 9.42 -10.97 -13.75
N ALA A 173 8.35 -10.21 -14.07
CA ALA A 173 8.49 -8.88 -14.64
C ALA A 173 9.25 -7.92 -13.69
N LEU A 174 9.22 -8.17 -12.39
CA LEU A 174 9.95 -7.41 -11.37
C LEU A 174 11.37 -7.95 -11.15
N TRP A 175 11.63 -9.25 -11.35
CA TRP A 175 12.88 -9.94 -10.97
C TRP A 175 14.16 -9.36 -11.58
N GLY A 176 14.08 -8.68 -12.74
CA GLY A 176 15.22 -8.04 -13.41
C GLY A 176 15.39 -6.54 -13.11
N LYS A 177 14.58 -5.97 -12.21
CA LYS A 177 14.55 -4.52 -11.94
C LYS A 177 15.29 -4.17 -10.66
N ARG A 178 15.38 -2.87 -10.38
CA ARG A 178 15.86 -2.32 -9.11
C ARG A 178 14.81 -1.42 -8.50
N ALA A 179 14.61 -1.55 -7.20
CA ALA A 179 13.72 -0.69 -6.44
C ALA A 179 14.33 -0.39 -5.07
N ASP A 180 13.86 0.67 -4.44
CA ASP A 180 14.24 1.06 -3.09
C ASP A 180 13.21 0.52 -2.08
N ILE A 181 11.94 0.50 -2.48
CA ILE A 181 10.78 0.01 -1.71
C ILE A 181 10.02 -1.03 -2.54
N LEU A 182 9.59 -2.12 -1.91
CA LEU A 182 8.60 -3.06 -2.46
C LEU A 182 7.31 -2.94 -1.66
N VAL A 183 6.20 -2.66 -2.34
CA VAL A 183 4.86 -2.74 -1.74
C VAL A 183 4.15 -4.01 -2.19
N THR A 184 3.58 -4.75 -1.24
CA THR A 184 2.85 -5.99 -1.51
C THR A 184 1.52 -6.01 -0.77
N HIS A 185 0.54 -6.77 -1.25
CA HIS A 185 -0.64 -7.02 -0.44
C HIS A 185 -0.36 -8.20 0.50
N GLU A 186 0.06 -9.33 -0.06
CA GLU A 186 0.57 -10.50 0.68
C GLU A 186 1.81 -10.18 1.50
N ALA A 187 1.98 -10.85 2.64
CA ALA A 187 3.15 -10.70 3.47
C ALA A 187 4.33 -11.57 3.01
N PRO A 188 5.58 -11.12 3.21
CA PRO A 188 6.76 -11.97 3.11
C PRO A 188 6.87 -12.91 4.33
N SER A 189 7.92 -13.73 4.37
CA SER A 189 8.10 -14.77 5.42
C SER A 189 8.17 -14.26 6.87
N SER A 190 8.25 -12.93 7.07
CA SER A 190 8.19 -12.30 8.38
C SER A 190 6.85 -12.47 9.09
N HIS A 191 5.77 -12.79 8.37
CA HIS A 191 4.47 -13.13 8.94
C HIS A 191 4.20 -14.64 8.84
N ARG A 192 3.46 -15.20 9.80
CA ARG A 192 3.18 -16.65 9.89
C ARG A 192 2.47 -17.26 8.67
N TYR A 193 1.76 -16.44 7.90
CA TYR A 193 1.07 -16.83 6.67
C TYR A 193 1.73 -16.25 5.42
N GLY A 194 2.91 -15.67 5.57
CA GLY A 194 3.60 -15.00 4.48
C GLY A 194 4.44 -15.95 3.61
N PHE A 195 4.95 -15.40 2.51
CA PHE A 195 5.55 -16.18 1.43
C PHE A 195 7.02 -15.85 1.24
N ARG A 196 7.88 -16.86 1.32
CA ARG A 196 9.31 -16.75 1.01
C ARG A 196 9.59 -16.28 -0.42
N ALA A 197 8.68 -16.53 -1.36
CA ALA A 197 8.77 -15.99 -2.72
C ALA A 197 8.87 -14.46 -2.73
N ILE A 198 8.25 -13.76 -1.78
CA ILE A 198 8.33 -12.29 -1.67
C ILE A 198 9.71 -11.87 -1.14
N ASP A 199 10.29 -12.60 -0.18
CA ASP A 199 11.68 -12.37 0.27
C ASP A 199 12.68 -12.51 -0.88
N GLU A 200 12.50 -13.53 -1.72
CA GLU A 200 13.33 -13.78 -2.89
C GLU A 200 13.22 -12.65 -3.91
N LEU A 201 11.98 -12.19 -4.17
CA LEU A 201 11.75 -11.04 -5.04
C LEU A 201 12.38 -9.76 -4.48
N ALA A 202 12.24 -9.52 -3.18
CA ALA A 202 12.81 -8.35 -2.52
C ALA A 202 14.34 -8.33 -2.64
N GLN A 203 14.99 -9.50 -2.49
CA GLN A 203 16.42 -9.64 -2.72
C GLN A 203 16.82 -9.40 -4.18
N ALA A 204 16.05 -9.95 -5.14
CA ALA A 204 16.30 -9.74 -6.57
C ALA A 204 16.21 -8.25 -6.96
N LEU A 205 15.19 -7.56 -6.44
CA LEU A 205 15.00 -6.11 -6.61
C LEU A 205 16.01 -5.25 -5.85
N ARG A 206 16.69 -5.83 -4.85
CA ARG A 206 17.61 -5.15 -3.92
C ARG A 206 16.95 -4.03 -3.12
N VAL A 207 15.66 -4.19 -2.80
CA VAL A 207 14.97 -3.25 -1.92
C VAL A 207 15.54 -3.32 -0.51
N LYS A 208 15.36 -2.25 0.26
CA LYS A 208 15.70 -2.24 1.69
C LYS A 208 14.46 -2.31 2.57
N THR A 209 13.31 -1.96 2.01
CA THR A 209 12.04 -1.87 2.74
C THR A 209 10.95 -2.60 1.98
N ILE A 210 10.14 -3.38 2.71
CA ILE A 210 8.88 -3.95 2.25
C ILE A 210 7.76 -3.36 3.10
N LEU A 211 6.67 -2.90 2.48
CA LEU A 211 5.42 -2.59 3.18
C LEU A 211 4.30 -3.46 2.65
N HIS A 212 3.52 -4.06 3.56
CA HIS A 212 2.43 -4.93 3.17
C HIS A 212 1.13 -4.74 3.97
N GLY A 213 0.00 -5.06 3.32
CA GLY A 213 -1.33 -5.05 3.93
C GLY A 213 -1.80 -6.46 4.31
N HIS A 214 -3.05 -6.78 4.00
CA HIS A 214 -3.71 -8.09 4.07
C HIS A 214 -3.94 -8.66 5.48
N HIS A 215 -2.94 -8.63 6.36
CA HIS A 215 -3.00 -9.30 7.66
C HIS A 215 -3.51 -8.43 8.81
N HIS A 216 -3.78 -7.15 8.54
CA HIS A 216 -4.34 -6.20 9.50
C HIS A 216 -3.51 -6.10 10.80
N GLN A 217 -2.18 -6.23 10.66
CA GLN A 217 -1.25 -6.28 11.79
C GLN A 217 -0.12 -5.28 11.57
N GLU A 218 0.09 -4.45 12.59
CA GLU A 218 1.21 -3.53 12.64
C GLU A 218 2.41 -4.21 13.25
N TYR A 219 3.50 -4.29 12.48
CA TYR A 219 4.76 -4.81 12.99
C TYR A 219 5.92 -4.32 12.14
N SER A 220 7.12 -4.42 12.71
CA SER A 220 8.37 -4.28 11.97
C SER A 220 9.26 -5.49 12.22
N ARG A 221 9.77 -6.12 11.17
CA ARG A 221 10.71 -7.25 11.27
C ARG A 221 11.83 -7.10 10.28
N LYS A 222 12.99 -7.68 10.59
CA LYS A 222 14.09 -7.79 9.63
C LYS A 222 14.13 -9.20 9.06
N ILE A 223 14.34 -9.29 7.75
CA ILE A 223 14.52 -10.55 7.01
C ILE A 223 15.87 -10.55 6.27
N CYS A 224 16.20 -11.66 5.59
CA CYS A 224 17.39 -11.78 4.74
C CYS A 224 18.69 -11.36 5.45
N GLY A 225 18.90 -11.87 6.66
CA GLY A 225 20.10 -11.56 7.46
C GLY A 225 20.17 -10.10 7.93
N GLY A 226 19.03 -9.43 8.11
CA GLY A 226 18.98 -8.07 8.64
C GLY A 226 18.97 -6.96 7.58
N ARG A 227 19.09 -7.30 6.30
CA ARG A 227 19.29 -6.34 5.19
C ARG A 227 18.00 -5.68 4.71
N ILE A 228 16.88 -6.33 4.94
CA ILE A 228 15.55 -5.87 4.50
C ILE A 228 14.67 -5.73 5.74
N VAL A 229 14.04 -4.57 5.87
CA VAL A 229 13.03 -4.30 6.91
C VAL A 229 11.65 -4.45 6.29
N VAL A 230 10.78 -5.18 6.96
CA VAL A 230 9.39 -5.39 6.58
C VAL A 230 8.49 -4.69 7.56
N HIS A 231 7.51 -3.96 7.05
CA HIS A 231 6.46 -3.31 7.82
C HIS A 231 5.09 -3.87 7.42
N GLY A 232 4.39 -4.47 8.37
CA GLY A 232 2.96 -4.74 8.22
C GLY A 232 2.17 -3.49 8.56
N VAL A 233 1.20 -3.13 7.71
CA VAL A 233 0.31 -1.99 7.92
C VAL A 233 -1.05 -2.49 8.40
N GLY A 234 -1.57 -1.86 9.44
CA GLY A 234 -2.88 -2.21 10.02
C GLY A 234 -4.06 -1.87 9.12
N LYS A 235 -5.21 -2.49 9.41
CA LYS A 235 -6.49 -2.22 8.72
C LYS A 235 -6.90 -0.76 8.90
N ALA A 236 -7.14 -0.04 7.80
CA ALA A 236 -7.38 1.40 7.81
C ALA A 236 -6.30 2.19 8.59
N GLY A 237 -5.08 1.64 8.68
CA GLY A 237 -3.93 2.25 9.32
C GLY A 237 -3.07 3.00 8.33
N VAL A 238 -2.23 3.91 8.83
CA VAL A 238 -1.29 4.69 8.00
C VAL A 238 0.10 4.69 8.64
N SER A 239 1.11 4.32 7.84
CA SER A 239 2.52 4.35 8.24
C SER A 239 3.36 5.17 7.27
N ASP A 240 4.53 5.64 7.72
CA ASP A 240 5.55 6.22 6.84
C ASP A 240 6.53 5.16 6.28
N GLU A 241 7.49 5.60 5.48
CA GLU A 241 8.54 4.76 4.86
C GLU A 241 9.43 4.01 5.87
N GLN A 242 9.51 4.47 7.11
CA GLN A 242 10.28 3.82 8.18
C GLN A 242 9.41 2.87 9.01
N GLY A 243 8.15 2.69 8.63
CA GLY A 243 7.17 1.89 9.34
C GLY A 243 6.70 2.51 10.65
N LYS A 244 6.93 3.82 10.85
CA LYS A 244 6.34 4.52 11.98
C LYS A 244 4.84 4.63 11.74
N VAL A 245 4.06 4.09 12.65
CA VAL A 245 2.60 4.19 12.64
C VAL A 245 2.22 5.64 12.94
N LEU A 246 1.58 6.30 11.97
CA LEU A 246 1.06 7.67 12.09
C LEU A 246 -0.41 7.68 12.50
N ILE A 247 -1.17 6.69 12.00
CA ILE A 247 -2.54 6.42 12.43
C ILE A 247 -2.65 4.92 12.66
N ALA A 248 -2.99 4.52 13.88
CA ALA A 248 -3.16 3.13 14.25
C ALA A 248 -4.33 2.48 13.49
N GLY A 249 -4.12 1.24 13.07
CA GLY A 249 -5.12 0.42 12.43
C GLY A 249 -6.26 0.05 13.36
N LYS A 250 -7.42 -0.21 12.76
CA LYS A 250 -8.62 -0.63 13.46
C LYS A 250 -8.57 -2.12 13.81
N PRO A 251 -9.22 -2.54 14.91
CA PRO A 251 -9.40 -3.95 15.22
C PRO A 251 -10.10 -4.71 14.09
N ASP A 252 -9.72 -5.96 13.92
CA ASP A 252 -10.33 -6.86 12.94
C ASP A 252 -11.39 -7.75 13.59
N GLU A 253 -12.57 -7.18 13.84
CA GLU A 253 -13.69 -7.87 14.50
C GLU A 253 -14.14 -9.15 13.76
N GLN A 254 -13.99 -9.21 12.43
CA GLN A 254 -14.48 -10.33 11.60
C GLN A 254 -13.50 -11.51 11.50
N ARG A 255 -12.19 -11.30 11.65
CA ARG A 255 -11.22 -12.43 11.61
C ARG A 255 -11.19 -13.26 12.89
N GLN A 256 -11.67 -12.75 14.03
CA GLN A 256 -11.76 -13.57 15.25
C GLN A 256 -12.66 -14.81 15.07
N ILE A 257 -13.64 -14.77 14.16
CA ILE A 257 -14.61 -15.86 13.97
C ILE A 257 -14.09 -16.94 13.00
N ARG A 258 -13.29 -16.57 11.98
CA ARG A 258 -12.84 -17.49 10.91
C ARG A 258 -11.70 -18.45 11.28
N TRP A 259 -11.07 -18.29 12.45
CA TRP A 259 -10.02 -19.20 12.92
C TRP A 259 -10.52 -20.23 13.96
N TYR A 260 -11.79 -20.13 14.37
CA TYR A 260 -12.44 -21.04 15.32
C TYR A 260 -13.62 -21.83 14.72
N SER A 261 -13.78 -21.83 13.39
CA SER A 261 -14.78 -22.63 12.67
C SER A 261 -14.15 -23.48 11.58
#